data_AF-A0A535HC80-F1
#
_entry.id   AF-A0A535HC80-F1
#
_cell.length_a   1.000
_cell.length_b   1.000
_cell.length_c   1.000
_cell.angle_alpha   90.00
_cell.angle_beta   90.00
_cell.angle_gamma   90.00
#
_symmetry.space_group_name_H-M   'P 1'
#
loop_
_entity.id
_entity.type
_entity.pdbx_description
1 polymer ?
#
loop_
_entity_poly.entity_id
_entity_poly.type
_entity_poly.pdbx_seq_one_letter_code
_entity_poly.pdbx_strand_id
1 'polypeptide(L)'
;MKEITAALLGARRIALVSHRDPDPDTVGSALALGLGLESIGKQVSWHCADPVPEQQRFLHGSERFTQVPPPEDVDLVVTVDFGSVDRAKFALPSRPKLVNVDHHASNDNFGTANLVDVTAAASAELVSRVIDALGIKWTPEMATAALVGIMTDTGSFQFPSTDSRALDRAARLREAGADLQAITYNIFRNKRFEALKLWGFAFARLVR
;
A
#
# COMPACT_ATOMS: atom_id res chain seq x y z
N MET A 1 -6.11 -7.21 14.77
CA MET A 1 -6.35 -8.30 13.79
C MET A 1 -7.81 -8.77 13.73
N LYS A 2 -8.35 -9.45 14.77
CA LYS A 2 -9.73 -9.99 14.75
C LYS A 2 -10.81 -8.96 14.39
N GLU A 3 -10.71 -7.77 14.97
CA GLU A 3 -11.64 -6.66 14.69
C GLU A 3 -11.57 -6.20 13.24
N ILE A 4 -10.36 -6.04 12.70
CA ILE A 4 -10.12 -5.67 11.30
C ILE A 4 -10.72 -6.70 10.35
N THR A 5 -10.42 -7.99 10.57
CA THR A 5 -10.95 -9.07 9.72
C THR A 5 -12.48 -9.14 9.81
N ALA A 6 -13.07 -8.92 10.99
CA ALA A 6 -14.52 -8.89 11.15
C ALA A 6 -15.17 -7.72 10.42
N ALA A 7 -14.57 -6.52 10.48
CA ALA A 7 -15.04 -5.35 9.75
C ALA A 7 -15.01 -5.58 8.22
N LEU A 8 -13.90 -6.12 7.71
CA LEU A 8 -13.73 -6.43 6.28
C LEU A 8 -14.70 -7.51 5.79
N LEU A 9 -14.91 -8.57 6.58
CA LEU A 9 -15.85 -9.64 6.24
C LEU A 9 -17.31 -9.18 6.30
N GLY A 10 -17.65 -8.27 7.23
CA GLY A 10 -19.00 -7.74 7.40
C GLY A 10 -19.43 -6.68 6.37
N ALA A 11 -18.47 -6.01 5.72
CA ALA A 11 -18.75 -5.01 4.69
C ALA A 11 -19.00 -5.65 3.32
N ARG A 12 -19.76 -4.99 2.43
CA ARG A 12 -19.91 -5.39 1.02
C ARG A 12 -19.28 -4.38 0.07
N ARG A 13 -19.47 -3.09 0.32
CA ARG A 13 -18.90 -1.97 -0.43
C ARG A 13 -17.81 -1.30 0.39
N ILE A 14 -16.58 -1.36 -0.12
CA ILE A 14 -15.38 -0.93 0.61
C ILE A 14 -14.66 0.13 -0.23
N ALA A 15 -14.46 1.32 0.33
CA ALA A 15 -13.58 2.32 -0.26
C ALA A 15 -12.18 2.20 0.34
N LEU A 16 -11.19 1.96 -0.50
CA LEU A 16 -9.78 2.09 -0.16
C LEU A 16 -9.33 3.51 -0.46
N VAL A 17 -8.77 4.19 0.54
CA VAL A 17 -8.27 5.56 0.41
C VAL A 17 -6.77 5.55 0.69
N SER A 18 -6.02 6.15 -0.22
CA SER A 18 -4.57 6.35 -0.14
C SER A 18 -4.25 7.81 0.17
N HIS A 19 -3.06 8.08 0.71
CA HIS A 19 -2.62 9.44 0.95
C HIS A 19 -2.22 10.19 -0.33
N ARG A 20 -2.18 11.53 -0.24
CA ARG A 20 -1.54 12.42 -1.22
C ARG A 20 -0.10 12.01 -1.53
N ASP A 21 0.38 12.28 -2.74
CA ASP A 21 1.71 11.88 -3.19
C ASP A 21 1.98 10.38 -2.90
N PRO A 22 1.14 9.45 -3.40
CA PRO A 22 1.19 8.06 -2.99
C PRO A 22 2.49 7.39 -3.45
N ASP A 23 3.16 6.72 -2.52
CA ASP A 23 4.38 5.97 -2.79
C ASP A 23 4.06 4.49 -3.09
N PRO A 24 5.08 3.67 -3.41
CA PRO A 24 4.83 2.28 -3.75
C PRO A 24 4.30 1.42 -2.61
N ASP A 25 4.54 1.76 -1.33
CA ASP A 25 3.95 1.02 -0.20
C ASP A 25 2.47 1.34 -0.08
N THR A 26 2.08 2.60 -0.22
CA THR A 26 0.68 3.02 -0.24
C THR A 26 -0.11 2.35 -1.37
N VAL A 27 0.38 2.45 -2.62
CA VAL A 27 -0.34 1.87 -3.77
C VAL A 27 -0.31 0.36 -3.73
N GLY A 28 0.83 -0.23 -3.39
CA GLY A 28 1.00 -1.68 -3.26
C GLY A 28 0.08 -2.29 -2.20
N SER A 29 0.03 -1.68 -1.01
CA SER A 29 -0.85 -2.05 0.09
C SER A 29 -2.32 -2.01 -0.30
N ALA A 30 -2.76 -0.90 -0.91
CA ALA A 30 -4.15 -0.73 -1.33
C ALA A 30 -4.55 -1.74 -2.42
N LEU A 31 -3.68 -1.97 -3.42
CA LEU A 31 -3.97 -2.94 -4.48
C LEU A 31 -4.00 -4.37 -3.95
N ALA A 32 -3.02 -4.78 -3.14
CA ALA A 32 -2.98 -6.12 -2.57
C ALA A 32 -4.24 -6.42 -1.75
N LEU A 33 -4.63 -5.49 -0.87
CA LEU A 33 -5.82 -5.65 -0.04
C LEU A 33 -7.09 -5.66 -0.90
N GLY A 34 -7.23 -4.70 -1.82
CA GLY A 34 -8.42 -4.55 -2.64
C GLY A 34 -8.66 -5.75 -3.56
N LEU A 35 -7.62 -6.21 -4.27
CA LEU A 35 -7.71 -7.41 -5.11
C LEU A 35 -8.05 -8.65 -4.27
N GLY A 36 -7.48 -8.77 -3.07
CA GLY A 36 -7.84 -9.83 -2.13
C GLY A 36 -9.31 -9.79 -1.72
N LEU A 37 -9.83 -8.61 -1.37
CA LEU A 37 -11.24 -8.43 -0.99
C LEU A 37 -12.19 -8.72 -2.18
N GLU A 38 -11.82 -8.32 -3.39
CA GLU A 38 -12.61 -8.66 -4.59
C GLU A 38 -12.68 -10.17 -4.82
N SER A 39 -11.59 -10.90 -4.55
CA SER A 39 -11.57 -12.37 -4.71
C SER A 39 -12.58 -13.11 -3.83
N ILE A 40 -13.04 -12.48 -2.73
CA ILE A 40 -14.08 -12.99 -1.84
C ILE A 40 -15.43 -12.28 -2.03
N GLY A 41 -15.62 -11.63 -3.18
CA GLY A 41 -16.90 -11.07 -3.62
C GLY A 41 -17.23 -9.68 -3.06
N LYS A 42 -16.25 -8.94 -2.53
CA LYS A 42 -16.46 -7.54 -2.13
C LYS A 42 -16.45 -6.61 -3.34
N GLN A 43 -17.14 -5.49 -3.23
CA GLN A 43 -17.06 -4.39 -4.18
C GLN A 43 -16.09 -3.35 -3.64
N VAL A 44 -14.99 -3.13 -4.36
CA VAL A 44 -13.91 -2.26 -3.91
C VAL A 44 -13.76 -1.08 -4.86
N SER A 45 -13.53 0.11 -4.30
CA SER A 45 -13.16 1.32 -5.04
C SER A 45 -11.89 1.94 -4.46
N TRP A 46 -11.02 2.50 -5.31
CA TRP A 46 -9.71 3.05 -4.92
C TRP A 46 -9.69 4.55 -5.14
N HIS A 47 -9.36 5.30 -4.10
CA HIS A 47 -9.42 6.75 -4.08
C HIS A 47 -8.09 7.33 -3.62
N CYS A 48 -7.52 8.23 -4.41
CA CYS A 48 -6.35 9.01 -4.03
C CYS A 48 -6.47 10.40 -4.65
N ALA A 49 -6.24 11.45 -3.87
CA ALA A 49 -6.36 12.83 -4.35
C ALA A 49 -5.35 13.16 -5.46
N ASP A 50 -4.20 12.49 -5.44
CA ASP A 50 -3.15 12.66 -6.44
C ASP A 50 -3.11 11.46 -7.42
N PRO A 51 -2.61 11.67 -8.64
CA PRO A 51 -2.48 10.57 -9.61
C PRO A 51 -1.40 9.59 -9.18
N VAL A 52 -1.63 8.30 -9.47
CA VAL A 52 -0.61 7.26 -9.27
C VAL A 52 0.64 7.58 -10.12
N PRO A 53 1.83 7.69 -9.50
CA PRO A 53 3.08 7.96 -10.20
C PRO A 53 3.37 6.93 -11.30
N GLU A 54 3.98 7.37 -12.40
CA GLU A 54 4.27 6.55 -13.58
C GLU A 54 4.99 5.23 -13.24
N GLN A 55 5.96 5.29 -12.32
CA GLN A 55 6.76 4.14 -11.89
C GLN A 55 5.95 3.05 -11.16
N GLN A 56 4.73 3.35 -10.74
CA GLN A 56 3.83 2.42 -10.03
C GLN A 56 2.72 1.88 -10.94
N ARG A 57 2.54 2.43 -12.15
CA ARG A 57 1.45 2.06 -13.08
C ARG A 57 1.56 0.66 -13.68
N PHE A 58 2.71 0.00 -13.50
CA PHE A 58 2.88 -1.39 -13.88
C PHE A 58 2.12 -2.35 -12.96
N LEU A 59 1.71 -1.90 -11.76
CA LEU A 59 0.93 -2.71 -10.83
C LEU A 59 -0.48 -2.90 -11.38
N HIS A 60 -0.92 -4.16 -11.41
CA HIS A 60 -2.25 -4.53 -11.87
C HIS A 60 -3.34 -3.82 -11.04
N GLY A 61 -4.25 -3.11 -11.73
CA GLY A 61 -5.35 -2.38 -11.10
C GLY A 61 -4.99 -0.95 -10.68
N SER A 62 -3.73 -0.51 -10.85
CA SER A 62 -3.32 0.86 -10.53
C SER A 62 -4.07 1.94 -11.31
N GLU A 63 -4.56 1.61 -12.52
CA GLU A 63 -5.40 2.47 -13.34
C GLU A 63 -6.81 2.71 -12.77
N ARG A 64 -7.21 1.93 -11.76
CA ARG A 64 -8.54 2.02 -11.12
C ARG A 64 -8.60 3.08 -10.04
N PHE A 65 -7.47 3.65 -9.63
CA PHE A 65 -7.44 4.79 -8.71
C PHE A 65 -8.09 6.01 -9.34
N THR A 66 -9.04 6.61 -8.62
CA THR A 66 -9.69 7.85 -9.03
C THR A 66 -9.35 9.00 -8.07
N GLN A 67 -9.31 10.22 -8.64
CA GLN A 67 -9.20 11.47 -7.87
C GLN A 67 -10.56 11.97 -7.37
N VAL A 68 -11.62 11.18 -7.56
CA VAL A 68 -12.95 11.45 -6.99
C VAL A 68 -12.98 10.96 -5.54
N PRO A 69 -13.53 11.73 -4.59
CA PRO A 69 -13.71 11.28 -3.21
C PRO A 69 -14.52 9.97 -3.11
N PRO A 70 -14.31 9.17 -2.06
CA PRO A 70 -15.12 7.97 -1.82
C PRO A 70 -16.61 8.31 -1.64
N PRO A 71 -17.52 7.46 -2.16
CA PRO A 71 -18.95 7.74 -2.07
C PRO A 71 -19.48 7.54 -0.65
N GLU A 72 -20.53 8.29 -0.29
CA GLU A 72 -21.14 8.25 1.05
C GLU A 72 -21.88 6.94 1.38
N ASP A 73 -22.23 6.16 0.35
CA ASP A 73 -23.01 4.95 0.51
C ASP A 73 -22.17 3.68 0.74
N VAL A 74 -20.85 3.79 0.88
CA VAL A 74 -20.01 2.63 1.25
C VAL A 74 -20.33 2.12 2.66
N ASP A 75 -20.01 0.85 2.91
CA ASP A 75 -20.19 0.23 4.22
C ASP A 75 -18.96 0.43 5.12
N LEU A 76 -17.79 0.57 4.50
CA LEU A 76 -16.49 0.62 5.15
C LEU A 76 -15.53 1.47 4.34
N VAL A 77 -14.79 2.35 5.03
CA VAL A 77 -13.61 3.02 4.49
C VAL A 77 -12.38 2.35 5.09
N VAL A 78 -11.38 2.07 4.25
CA VAL A 78 -10.11 1.51 4.66
C VAL A 78 -8.99 2.45 4.21
N THR A 79 -8.17 2.89 5.16
CA THR A 79 -6.97 3.69 4.90
C THR A 79 -5.74 2.82 5.11
N VAL A 80 -4.81 2.90 4.18
CA VAL A 80 -3.52 2.21 4.26
C VAL A 80 -2.39 3.24 4.20
N ASP A 81 -1.39 3.05 5.05
CA ASP A 81 -0.08 3.70 4.93
C ASP A 81 -0.04 5.22 5.18
N PHE A 82 -0.97 5.77 5.97
CA PHE A 82 -0.81 7.14 6.45
C PHE A 82 -1.28 7.36 7.88
N GLY A 83 -0.46 8.14 8.60
CA GLY A 83 -0.59 8.43 10.02
C GLY A 83 -1.73 9.36 10.44
N SER A 84 -2.27 10.17 9.53
CA SER A 84 -3.32 11.14 9.88
C SER A 84 -4.32 11.36 8.74
N VAL A 85 -5.57 11.62 9.10
CA VAL A 85 -6.68 11.79 8.14
C VAL A 85 -6.45 12.94 7.16
N ASP A 86 -5.70 13.98 7.56
CA ASP A 86 -5.39 15.14 6.74
C ASP A 86 -4.54 14.82 5.49
N ARG A 87 -3.88 13.65 5.48
CA ARG A 87 -3.12 13.14 4.33
C ARG A 87 -4.02 12.62 3.21
N ALA A 88 -5.28 12.28 3.48
CA ALA A 88 -6.21 11.81 2.45
C ALA A 88 -6.56 12.90 1.42
N LYS A 89 -6.58 14.18 1.84
CA LYS A 89 -7.01 15.33 1.02
C LYS A 89 -8.41 15.21 0.43
N PHE A 90 -9.20 14.27 0.93
CA PHE A 90 -10.64 14.15 0.74
C PHE A 90 -11.36 14.35 2.06
N ALA A 91 -12.63 14.77 1.99
CA ALA A 91 -13.56 14.48 3.06
C ALA A 91 -13.85 12.98 3.04
N LEU A 92 -13.56 12.29 4.14
CA LEU A 92 -13.97 10.90 4.29
C LEU A 92 -15.44 10.83 4.72
N PRO A 93 -16.23 9.89 4.17
CA PRO A 93 -17.58 9.61 4.64
C PRO A 93 -17.60 9.40 6.15
N SER A 94 -18.47 10.11 6.85
CA SER A 94 -18.52 10.11 8.32
C SER A 94 -19.38 8.98 8.90
N ARG A 95 -20.28 8.41 8.09
CA ARG A 95 -21.20 7.35 8.51
C ARG A 95 -20.58 5.94 8.56
N PRO A 96 -19.79 5.47 7.58
CA PRO A 96 -19.22 4.12 7.61
C PRO A 96 -18.14 3.99 8.68
N LYS A 97 -17.82 2.74 9.04
CA LYS A 97 -16.63 2.47 9.86
C LYS A 97 -15.36 2.84 9.07
N LEU A 98 -14.31 3.18 9.80
CA LEU A 98 -13.00 3.53 9.26
C LEU A 98 -11.95 2.56 9.81
N VAL A 99 -11.41 1.72 8.96
CA VAL A 99 -10.28 0.84 9.30
C VAL A 99 -8.99 1.52 8.86
N ASN A 100 -8.02 1.66 9.76
CA ASN A 100 -6.69 2.15 9.43
C ASN A 100 -5.65 1.04 9.61
N VAL A 101 -4.83 0.83 8.59
CA VAL A 101 -3.69 -0.10 8.61
C VAL A 101 -2.43 0.71 8.30
N ASP A 102 -1.51 0.79 9.26
CA ASP A 102 -0.36 1.68 9.14
C ASP A 102 0.82 1.19 10.00
N HIS A 103 2.04 1.60 9.66
CA HIS A 103 3.25 1.32 10.43
C HIS A 103 3.98 2.58 10.92
N HIS A 104 3.49 3.78 10.60
CA HIS A 104 4.12 5.02 11.02
C HIS A 104 3.99 5.25 12.53
N ALA A 105 5.10 5.61 13.20
CA ALA A 105 5.09 5.98 14.61
C ALA A 105 4.31 7.27 14.91
N SER A 106 4.07 8.10 13.90
CA SER A 106 3.29 9.34 13.98
C SER A 106 1.78 9.12 13.80
N ASN A 107 1.31 7.87 13.78
CA ASN A 107 -0.11 7.58 13.52
C ASN A 107 -1.02 7.96 14.71
N ASP A 108 -2.09 8.69 14.42
CA ASP A 108 -3.04 9.24 15.40
C ASP A 108 -4.13 8.24 15.84
N ASN A 109 -4.10 7.00 15.35
CA ASN A 109 -5.13 5.97 15.55
C ASN A 109 -6.55 6.47 15.24
N PHE A 110 -6.68 7.22 14.15
CA PHE A 110 -7.90 7.95 13.79
C PHE A 110 -9.04 7.07 13.26
N GLY A 111 -8.78 5.78 12.97
CA GLY A 111 -9.80 4.83 12.55
C GLY A 111 -10.73 4.44 13.69
N THR A 112 -11.94 3.99 13.35
CA THR A 112 -12.80 3.29 14.32
C THR A 112 -12.23 1.93 14.70
N ALA A 113 -11.38 1.35 13.84
CA ALA A 113 -10.52 0.21 14.18
C ALA A 113 -9.13 0.40 13.55
N ASN A 114 -8.08 0.15 14.34
CA ASN A 114 -6.70 0.45 13.94
C ASN A 114 -5.83 -0.81 14.01
N LEU A 115 -5.07 -1.07 12.95
CA LEU A 115 -3.95 -2.00 12.94
C LEU A 115 -2.68 -1.19 12.72
N VAL A 116 -2.13 -0.68 13.81
CA VAL A 116 -0.88 0.08 13.82
C VAL A 116 0.21 -0.76 14.48
N ASP A 117 1.27 -1.06 13.75
CA ASP A 117 2.43 -1.78 14.26
C ASP A 117 3.71 -1.10 13.75
N VAL A 118 4.29 -0.25 14.61
CA VAL A 118 5.50 0.53 14.33
C VAL A 118 6.75 -0.32 14.15
N THR A 119 6.66 -1.62 14.45
CA THR A 119 7.77 -2.55 14.25
C THR A 119 7.71 -3.22 12.87
N ALA A 120 6.63 -3.03 12.11
CA ALA A 120 6.51 -3.57 10.76
C ALA A 120 7.38 -2.78 9.79
N ALA A 121 7.98 -3.48 8.84
CA ALA A 121 8.86 -2.86 7.87
C ALA A 121 8.13 -1.95 6.88
N ALA A 122 6.86 -2.24 6.63
CA ALA A 122 5.98 -1.58 5.66
C ALA A 122 4.51 -1.83 6.02
N SER A 123 3.62 -0.95 5.58
CA SER A 123 2.18 -1.16 5.57
C SER A 123 1.80 -2.40 4.74
N ALA A 124 2.51 -2.68 3.65
CA ALA A 124 2.26 -3.87 2.83
C ALA A 124 2.53 -5.17 3.59
N GLU A 125 3.47 -5.17 4.55
CA GLU A 125 3.64 -6.29 5.45
C GLU A 125 2.38 -6.50 6.31
N LEU A 126 1.80 -5.43 6.87
CA LEU A 126 0.57 -5.53 7.67
C LEU A 126 -0.63 -5.97 6.85
N VAL A 127 -0.78 -5.45 5.64
CA VAL A 127 -1.79 -5.90 4.68
C VAL A 127 -1.63 -7.38 4.37
N SER A 128 -0.41 -7.87 4.17
CA SER A 128 -0.19 -9.31 3.94
C SER A 128 -0.65 -10.18 5.12
N ARG A 129 -0.48 -9.69 6.37
CA ARG A 129 -1.00 -10.36 7.58
C ARG A 129 -2.53 -10.41 7.57
N VAL A 130 -3.18 -9.33 7.13
CA VAL A 130 -4.64 -9.25 7.04
C VAL A 130 -5.17 -10.22 5.98
N ILE A 131 -4.56 -10.26 4.79
CA ILE A 131 -4.94 -11.18 3.70
C ILE A 131 -4.81 -12.64 4.15
N ASP A 132 -3.69 -12.98 4.79
CA ASP A 132 -3.47 -14.32 5.37
C ASP A 132 -4.54 -14.66 6.43
N ALA A 133 -4.86 -13.71 7.31
CA ALA A 133 -5.86 -13.91 8.38
C ALA A 133 -7.30 -14.03 7.84
N LEU A 134 -7.58 -13.49 6.66
CA LEU A 134 -8.85 -13.68 5.96
C LEU A 134 -8.93 -15.03 5.23
N GLY A 135 -7.83 -15.80 5.18
CA GLY A 135 -7.76 -17.07 4.45
C GLY A 135 -7.80 -16.89 2.94
N ILE A 136 -7.46 -15.71 2.43
CA ILE A 136 -7.48 -15.41 0.99
C ILE A 136 -6.26 -16.04 0.34
N LYS A 137 -6.47 -16.72 -0.80
CA LYS A 137 -5.39 -17.28 -1.60
C LYS A 137 -4.70 -16.18 -2.39
N TRP A 138 -3.38 -16.10 -2.27
CA TRP A 138 -2.57 -15.14 -3.02
C TRP A 138 -2.58 -15.43 -4.52
N THR A 139 -2.69 -14.36 -5.31
CA THR A 139 -2.39 -14.36 -6.76
C THR A 139 -1.06 -13.64 -7.02
N PRO A 140 -0.42 -13.85 -8.18
CA PRO A 140 0.78 -13.13 -8.56
C PRO A 140 0.63 -11.61 -8.52
N GLU A 141 -0.53 -11.08 -8.90
CA GLU A 141 -0.83 -9.64 -8.92
C GLU A 141 -0.87 -9.06 -7.51
N MET A 142 -1.60 -9.72 -6.60
CA MET A 142 -1.63 -9.35 -5.18
C MET A 142 -0.25 -9.41 -4.56
N ALA A 143 0.50 -10.49 -4.87
CA ALA A 143 1.81 -10.72 -4.31
C ALA A 143 2.83 -9.68 -4.82
N THR A 144 2.74 -9.30 -6.09
CA THR A 144 3.56 -8.22 -6.69
C THR A 144 3.26 -6.88 -6.02
N ALA A 145 1.98 -6.56 -5.81
CA ALA A 145 1.56 -5.34 -5.15
C ALA A 145 2.02 -5.26 -3.68
N ALA A 146 1.95 -6.36 -2.92
CA ALA A 146 2.48 -6.36 -1.55
C ALA A 146 4.02 -6.32 -1.52
N LEU A 147 4.69 -7.03 -2.43
CA LEU A 147 6.14 -7.11 -2.43
C LEU A 147 6.78 -5.76 -2.77
N VAL A 148 6.19 -4.96 -3.66
CA VAL A 148 6.76 -3.65 -4.00
C VAL A 148 6.83 -2.73 -2.78
N GLY A 149 5.80 -2.71 -1.93
CA GLY A 149 5.79 -1.88 -0.73
C GLY A 149 6.85 -2.29 0.29
N ILE A 150 6.93 -3.59 0.59
CA ILE A 150 7.99 -4.13 1.47
C ILE A 150 9.38 -3.80 0.92
N MET A 151 9.60 -3.94 -0.39
CA MET A 151 10.88 -3.64 -1.01
C MET A 151 11.24 -2.15 -0.93
N THR A 152 10.28 -1.24 -1.09
CA THR A 152 10.60 0.20 -1.09
C THR A 152 10.88 0.74 0.30
N ASP A 153 10.10 0.32 1.29
CA ASP A 153 10.21 0.81 2.67
C ASP A 153 11.37 0.19 3.46
N THR A 154 11.91 -0.89 2.93
CA THR A 154 13.18 -1.47 3.39
C THR A 154 14.39 -0.98 2.60
N GLY A 155 14.22 -0.07 1.62
CA GLY A 155 15.34 0.39 0.79
C GLY A 155 15.95 -0.73 -0.05
N SER A 156 15.11 -1.63 -0.59
CA SER A 156 15.50 -2.90 -1.19
C SER A 156 16.26 -3.79 -0.19
N PHE A 157 15.71 -3.93 1.02
CA PHE A 157 16.26 -4.75 2.10
C PHE A 157 17.61 -4.27 2.67
N GLN A 158 17.86 -2.96 2.62
CA GLN A 158 19.10 -2.32 3.08
C GLN A 158 18.92 -1.52 4.38
N PHE A 159 17.69 -1.13 4.70
CA PHE A 159 17.40 -0.32 5.88
C PHE A 159 17.27 -1.19 7.14
N PRO A 160 17.47 -0.62 8.35
CA PRO A 160 17.32 -1.35 9.61
C PRO A 160 15.92 -1.93 9.84
N SER A 161 14.89 -1.44 9.15
CA SER A 161 13.54 -2.01 9.12
C SER A 161 13.49 -3.42 8.51
N THR A 162 14.56 -3.84 7.82
CA THR A 162 14.69 -5.19 7.25
C THR A 162 14.94 -6.23 8.34
N ASP A 163 13.87 -6.76 8.92
CA ASP A 163 13.94 -7.86 9.88
C ASP A 163 13.58 -9.22 9.25
N SER A 164 13.62 -10.28 10.06
CA SER A 164 13.27 -11.63 9.60
C SER A 164 11.82 -11.73 9.12
N ARG A 165 10.89 -10.98 9.71
CA ARG A 165 9.47 -11.01 9.33
C ARG A 165 9.28 -10.43 7.93
N ALA A 166 9.96 -9.32 7.62
CA ALA A 166 9.95 -8.71 6.29
C ALA A 166 10.54 -9.65 5.23
N LEU A 167 11.68 -10.29 5.53
CA LEU A 167 12.33 -11.24 4.63
C LEU A 167 11.48 -12.50 4.39
N ASP A 168 10.91 -13.07 5.45
CA ASP A 168 10.04 -14.25 5.35
C ASP A 168 8.78 -13.94 4.52
N ARG A 169 8.21 -12.74 4.68
CA ARG A 169 7.07 -12.29 3.85
C ARG A 169 7.48 -12.13 2.41
N ALA A 170 8.59 -11.46 2.13
CA ALA A 170 9.09 -11.30 0.77
C ALA A 170 9.29 -12.65 0.08
N ALA A 171 9.84 -13.64 0.79
CA ALA A 171 9.99 -15.01 0.29
C ALA A 171 8.63 -15.64 -0.05
N ARG A 172 7.65 -15.60 0.87
CA ARG A 172 6.30 -16.13 0.63
C ARG A 172 5.57 -15.46 -0.53
N LEU A 173 5.69 -14.14 -0.66
CA LEU A 173 5.11 -13.38 -1.77
C LEU A 173 5.77 -13.77 -3.10
N ARG A 174 7.09 -13.98 -3.10
CA ARG A 174 7.81 -14.48 -4.27
C ARG A 174 7.36 -15.89 -4.66
N GLU A 175 7.17 -16.79 -3.68
CA GLU A 175 6.60 -18.12 -3.91
C GLU A 175 5.18 -18.05 -4.47
N ALA A 176 4.38 -17.06 -4.04
CA ALA A 176 3.05 -16.78 -4.57
C ALA A 176 3.05 -16.13 -5.98
N GLY A 177 4.23 -15.90 -6.58
CA GLY A 177 4.38 -15.45 -7.95
C GLY A 177 4.66 -13.96 -8.12
N ALA A 178 4.98 -13.22 -7.06
CA ALA A 178 5.29 -11.79 -7.16
C ALA A 178 6.40 -11.50 -8.19
N ASP A 179 6.17 -10.61 -9.15
CA ASP A 179 7.13 -10.29 -10.21
C ASP A 179 8.22 -9.32 -9.74
N LEU A 180 9.28 -9.92 -9.17
CA LEU A 180 10.45 -9.19 -8.71
C LEU A 180 11.16 -8.43 -9.84
N GLN A 181 11.12 -8.92 -11.08
CA GLN A 181 11.78 -8.29 -12.21
C GLN A 181 11.05 -6.99 -12.59
N ALA A 182 9.72 -7.03 -12.68
CA ALA A 182 8.91 -5.86 -12.95
C ALA A 182 9.10 -4.78 -11.87
N ILE A 183 9.10 -5.18 -10.59
CA ILE A 183 9.37 -4.27 -9.46
C ILE A 183 10.75 -3.63 -9.63
N THR A 184 11.78 -4.45 -9.83
CA THR A 184 13.16 -3.99 -9.94
C THR A 184 13.35 -3.02 -11.10
N TYR A 185 12.77 -3.35 -12.25
CA TYR A 185 12.83 -2.51 -13.43
C TYR A 185 12.15 -1.16 -13.17
N ASN A 186 10.86 -1.15 -12.82
CA ASN A 186 10.06 0.07 -12.78
C ASN A 186 10.42 1.01 -11.62
N ILE A 187 10.77 0.47 -10.45
CA ILE A 187 11.02 1.27 -9.25
C ILE A 187 12.51 1.67 -9.13
N PHE A 188 13.40 0.68 -9.26
CA PHE A 188 14.81 0.89 -8.93
C PHE A 188 15.69 1.21 -10.15
N ARG A 189 15.33 0.72 -11.35
CA ARG A 189 16.20 0.82 -12.54
C ARG A 189 15.69 1.78 -13.63
N ASN A 190 14.40 2.12 -13.65
CA ASN A 190 13.81 2.97 -14.69
C ASN A 190 13.90 4.47 -14.33
N LYS A 191 15.14 4.98 -14.25
CA LYS A 191 15.38 6.42 -14.04
C LYS A 191 15.31 7.16 -15.37
N ARG A 192 14.54 8.26 -15.38
CA ARG A 192 14.49 9.18 -16.51
C ARG A 192 15.87 9.76 -16.80
N PHE A 193 16.15 9.99 -18.08
CA PHE A 193 17.42 10.58 -18.51
C PHE A 193 17.66 11.96 -17.87
N GLU A 194 16.63 12.76 -17.67
CA GLU A 194 16.73 14.05 -16.99
C GLU A 194 17.13 13.91 -15.52
N ALA A 195 16.66 12.87 -14.83
CA ALA A 195 17.04 12.58 -13.45
C ALA A 195 18.53 12.22 -13.37
N LEU A 196 19.04 11.44 -14.33
CA LEU A 196 20.47 11.11 -14.42
C LEU A 196 21.33 12.36 -14.68
N LYS A 197 20.86 13.29 -15.52
CA LYS A 197 21.53 14.59 -15.71
C LYS A 197 21.58 15.41 -14.42
N LEU A 198 20.48 15.44 -13.66
CA LEU A 198 20.42 16.14 -12.38
C LEU A 198 21.41 15.54 -11.37
N TRP A 199 21.51 14.21 -11.31
CA TRP A 199 22.50 13.53 -10.47
C TRP A 199 23.93 13.91 -10.86
N GLY A 200 24.25 13.89 -12.17
CA GLY A 200 25.57 14.33 -12.65
C GLY A 200 25.87 15.78 -12.27
N PHE A 201 24.89 16.67 -12.39
CA PHE A 201 25.01 18.07 -11.96
C PHE A 201 25.29 18.20 -10.46
N ALA A 202 24.58 17.44 -9.62
CA ALA A 202 24.75 17.47 -8.16
C ALA A 202 26.10 16.87 -7.74
N PHE A 203 26.49 15.72 -8.31
CA PHE A 203 27.73 15.03 -7.98
C PHE A 203 28.97 15.84 -8.36
N ALA A 204 28.92 16.59 -9.47
CA ALA A 204 29.99 17.49 -9.86
C ALA A 204 30.24 18.66 -8.87
N ARG A 205 29.35 18.85 -7.88
CA ARG A 205 29.40 19.94 -6.88
C ARG A 205 29.64 19.45 -5.45
N LEU A 206 29.90 18.15 -5.27
CA LEU A 206 30.23 17.62 -3.96
C LEU A 206 31.55 18.22 -3.47
N VAL A 207 31.54 18.74 -2.24
CA VAL A 207 32.73 19.16 -1.51
C VAL A 207 32.97 18.16 -0.37
N ARG A 208 34.23 17.90 -0.07
CA ARG A 208 34.63 17.05 1.06
C ARG A 208 34.64 17.83 2.36
#